data_AF-A0A2I0AC77-F1
#
_entry.id   AF-A0A2I0AC77-F1
#
_cell.length_a   1.000
_cell.length_b   1.000
_cell.length_c   1.000
_cell.angle_alpha   90.00
_cell.angle_beta   90.00
_cell.angle_gamma   90.00
#
_symmetry.space_group_name_H-M   'P 1'
#
loop_
_entity.id
_entity.type
_entity.pdbx_description
1 polymer ?
#
loop_
_entity_poly.entity_id
_entity_poly.type
_entity_poly.pdbx_seq_one_letter_code
_entity_poly.pdbx_strand_id
1 'polypeptide(L)'
;MIYYGFQVNDMQCSIYNFSRYKPRVGKGKLVPYKVLQYLPLTPRLQRLYMSSHTAEYMIWCDNYRDSSQMVHPADSEAWKHFDRVHADFAIDARNVRLGLCTDEFNPNRNNGIPYSYWPVFITVYNLPPSMCMKTPYIS
;
A
#
# COMPACT_ATOMS: atom_id res chain seq x y z
N MET A 1 -6.97 1.09 -13.55
CA MET A 1 -7.99 0.05 -13.30
C MET A 1 -7.29 -1.22 -12.94
N ILE A 2 -7.64 -1.81 -11.79
CA ILE A 2 -7.04 -3.05 -11.30
C ILE A 2 -7.90 -4.20 -11.84
N TYR A 3 -7.29 -5.16 -12.53
CA TYR A 3 -7.97 -6.34 -13.07
C TYR A 3 -7.58 -7.53 -12.20
N TYR A 4 -8.37 -7.79 -11.15
CA TYR A 4 -8.11 -8.82 -10.15
C TYR A 4 -9.40 -9.56 -9.77
N GLY A 5 -9.26 -10.80 -9.28
CA GLY A 5 -10.40 -11.64 -8.88
C GLY A 5 -11.38 -11.86 -10.04
N PHE A 6 -12.63 -11.47 -9.84
CA PHE A 6 -13.70 -11.61 -10.84
C PHE A 6 -13.47 -10.78 -12.12
N GLN A 7 -12.68 -9.70 -12.05
CA GLN A 7 -12.38 -8.81 -13.19
C GLN A 7 -11.14 -9.23 -13.98
N VAL A 8 -10.54 -10.38 -13.67
CA VAL A 8 -9.28 -10.81 -14.28
C VAL A 8 -9.39 -11.00 -15.79
N ASN A 9 -10.58 -11.40 -16.27
CA ASN A 9 -10.86 -11.65 -17.69
C ASN A 9 -11.47 -10.44 -18.40
N ASP A 10 -11.66 -9.32 -17.71
CA ASP A 10 -12.25 -8.13 -18.32
C ASP A 10 -11.27 -7.54 -19.35
N MET A 11 -11.81 -7.28 -20.54
CA MET A 11 -11.09 -6.69 -21.67
C MET A 11 -11.19 -5.16 -21.66
N GLN A 12 -12.10 -4.60 -20.87
CA GLN A 12 -12.37 -3.18 -20.77
C GLN A 12 -12.69 -2.76 -19.34
N CYS A 13 -12.45 -1.48 -19.05
CA CYS A 13 -12.70 -0.86 -17.77
C CYS A 13 -14.21 -0.72 -17.52
N SER A 14 -14.73 -1.25 -16.40
CA SER A 14 -16.16 -1.16 -16.07
C SER A 14 -16.67 0.26 -15.82
N ILE A 15 -15.79 1.19 -15.39
CA ILE A 15 -16.18 2.57 -15.03
C ILE A 15 -16.19 3.48 -16.26
N TYR A 16 -15.16 3.37 -17.11
CA TYR A 16 -14.92 4.32 -18.19
C TYR A 16 -14.99 3.69 -19.59
N ASN A 17 -15.28 2.39 -19.67
CA ASN A 17 -15.32 1.60 -20.91
C ASN A 17 -14.05 1.67 -21.78
N PHE A 18 -12.92 2.09 -21.21
CA PHE A 18 -11.63 2.09 -21.90
C PHE A 18 -11.07 0.67 -22.05
N SER A 19 -10.51 0.38 -23.23
CA SER A 19 -9.80 -0.88 -23.49
C SER A 19 -8.66 -1.09 -22.49
N ARG A 20 -8.55 -2.32 -21.96
CA ARG A 20 -7.41 -2.75 -21.13
C ARG A 20 -6.10 -2.77 -21.92
N TYR A 21 -6.18 -3.08 -23.21
CA TYR A 21 -5.03 -3.35 -24.07
C TYR A 21 -4.82 -2.25 -25.11
N LYS A 22 -3.55 -1.98 -25.43
CA LYS A 22 -3.19 -1.07 -26.52
C LYS A 22 -3.66 -1.65 -27.87
N PRO A 23 -4.12 -0.80 -28.81
CA PRO A 23 -4.43 -1.21 -30.17
C PRO A 23 -3.23 -1.94 -30.78
N ARG A 24 -3.48 -3.03 -31.50
CA ARG A 24 -2.43 -3.86 -32.07
C ARG A 24 -2.56 -3.98 -33.58
N VAL A 25 -1.42 -3.90 -34.26
CA VAL A 25 -1.26 -4.23 -35.68
C VAL A 25 -0.43 -5.52 -35.77
N GLY A 26 -0.98 -6.60 -36.35
CA GLY A 26 -0.26 -7.88 -36.59
C GLY A 26 -0.47 -9.00 -35.55
N LYS A 27 0.35 -10.07 -35.61
CA LYS A 27 0.33 -11.26 -34.72
C LYS A 27 1.27 -11.08 -33.51
N GLY A 28 0.92 -11.57 -32.31
CA GLY A 28 1.65 -11.32 -31.03
C GLY A 28 0.80 -11.54 -29.76
N LYS A 29 1.30 -11.13 -28.59
CA LYS A 29 0.53 -11.05 -27.32
C LYS A 29 -0.12 -9.67 -27.15
N LEU A 30 -1.23 -9.58 -26.41
CA LEU A 30 -1.85 -8.30 -26.08
C LEU A 30 -1.04 -7.58 -24.99
N VAL A 31 -0.81 -6.28 -25.15
CA VAL A 31 -0.04 -5.47 -24.18
C VAL A 31 -1.00 -4.54 -23.43
N PRO A 32 -1.16 -4.71 -22.10
CA PRO A 32 -2.02 -3.85 -21.31
C PRO A 32 -1.47 -2.42 -21.19
N TYR A 33 -2.35 -1.42 -21.06
CA TYR A 33 -1.93 -0.02 -20.86
C TYR A 33 -1.20 0.20 -19.53
N LYS A 34 -1.72 -0.38 -18.45
CA LYS A 34 -1.17 -0.30 -17.10
C LYS A 34 -1.23 -1.68 -16.45
N VAL A 35 -0.15 -2.05 -15.77
CA VAL A 35 -0.08 -3.28 -14.95
C VAL A 35 0.22 -2.85 -13.54
N LEU A 36 -0.60 -3.30 -12.59
CA LEU A 36 -0.32 -3.20 -11.16
C LEU A 36 -0.09 -4.62 -10.65
N GLN A 37 1.01 -4.84 -9.93
CA GLN A 37 1.21 -6.10 -9.22
C GLN A 37 0.46 -6.02 -7.90
N TYR A 38 -0.51 -6.91 -7.72
CA TYR A 38 -1.26 -7.01 -6.46
C TYR A 38 -0.53 -7.94 -5.50
N LEU A 39 -0.17 -7.42 -4.33
CA LEU A 39 0.37 -8.19 -3.22
C LEU A 39 -0.75 -8.42 -2.20
N PRO A 40 -1.17 -9.68 -1.94
CA PRO A 40 -2.24 -9.95 -0.99
C PRO A 40 -1.92 -9.45 0.42
N LEU A 41 -2.70 -8.50 0.91
CA LEU A 41 -2.47 -7.85 2.22
C LEU A 41 -2.78 -8.77 3.40
N THR A 42 -3.94 -9.43 3.39
CA THR A 42 -4.41 -10.28 4.49
C THR A 42 -3.38 -11.34 4.93
N PRO A 43 -2.80 -12.18 4.04
CA PRO A 43 -1.81 -13.18 4.46
C PRO A 43 -0.48 -12.56 4.90
N ARG A 44 -0.19 -11.31 4.55
CA ARG A 44 0.99 -10.59 5.07
C ARG A 44 0.73 -10.11 6.48
N LEU A 45 -0.42 -9.51 6.75
CA LEU A 45 -0.82 -9.08 8.08
C LEU A 45 -0.92 -10.27 9.05
N GLN A 46 -1.50 -11.38 8.62
CA GLN A 46 -1.53 -12.61 9.42
C GLN A 46 -0.13 -13.06 9.84
N ARG A 47 0.84 -13.06 8.91
CA ARG A 47 2.24 -13.41 9.21
C ARG A 47 2.89 -12.51 10.26
N LEU A 48 2.56 -11.22 10.28
CA LEU A 48 3.08 -10.29 11.30
C LEU A 48 2.59 -10.63 12.70
N TYR A 49 1.36 -11.13 12.84
CA TYR A 49 0.79 -11.56 14.13
C TYR A 49 1.12 -13.02 14.49
N MET A 50 1.54 -13.86 13.54
CA MET A 50 1.92 -15.25 13.81
C MET A 50 3.24 -15.40 14.57
N SER A 51 4.13 -14.40 14.49
CA SER A 51 5.38 -14.39 15.27
C SER A 51 5.20 -13.52 16.50
N SER A 52 5.47 -14.09 17.68
CA SER A 52 5.38 -13.36 18.96
C SER A 52 6.26 -12.10 18.96
N HIS A 53 7.49 -12.24 18.45
CA HIS A 53 8.44 -11.14 18.36
C HIS A 53 7.90 -9.96 17.53
N THR A 54 7.31 -10.23 16.37
CA THR A 54 6.75 -9.14 15.53
C THR A 54 5.43 -8.63 16.08
N ALA A 55 4.60 -9.48 16.67
CA ALA A 55 3.32 -9.10 17.27
C ALA A 55 3.50 -8.09 18.43
N GLU A 56 4.55 -8.22 19.23
CA GLU A 56 4.92 -7.23 20.26
C GLU A 56 5.19 -5.84 19.66
N TYR A 57 5.87 -5.77 18.52
CA TYR A 57 6.10 -4.50 17.83
C TYR A 57 4.87 -3.95 17.10
N MET A 58 3.88 -4.79 16.79
CA MET A 58 2.64 -4.36 16.14
C MET A 58 1.71 -3.54 17.04
N ILE A 59 2.01 -3.43 18.33
CA ILE A 59 1.34 -2.54 19.29
C ILE A 59 2.24 -1.40 19.76
N TRP A 60 3.43 -1.23 19.15
CA TRP A 60 4.43 -0.27 19.59
C TRP A 60 3.91 1.17 19.61
N CYS A 61 3.14 1.56 18.59
CA CYS A 61 2.56 2.90 18.48
C CYS A 61 1.61 3.26 19.62
N ASP A 62 1.06 2.30 20.35
CA ASP A 62 0.19 2.58 21.48
C ASP A 62 0.98 2.74 22.79
N ASN A 63 2.02 1.92 22.96
CA ASN A 63 2.84 1.89 24.17
C ASN A 63 3.91 3.00 24.22
N TYR A 64 4.39 3.48 23.07
CA TYR A 64 5.55 4.38 22.98
C TYR A 64 5.27 5.61 22.12
N ARG A 65 4.27 6.42 22.51
CA ARG A 65 4.02 7.74 21.94
C ARG A 65 4.78 8.81 22.73
N ASP A 66 5.65 9.56 22.07
CA ASP A 66 6.23 10.77 22.65
C ASP A 66 5.51 12.00 22.09
N SER A 67 4.87 12.76 22.98
CA SER A 67 4.12 13.96 22.60
C SER A 67 5.00 15.17 22.28
N SER A 68 6.30 15.11 22.62
CA SER A 68 7.21 16.25 22.53
C SER A 68 7.89 16.38 21.16
N GLN A 69 8.05 15.27 20.43
CA GLN A 69 8.71 15.23 19.11
C GLN A 69 7.97 14.32 18.14
N MET A 70 7.85 14.76 16.89
CA MET A 70 7.24 13.97 15.82
C MET A 70 8.27 13.04 15.21
N VAL A 71 8.44 11.84 15.79
CA VAL A 71 9.40 10.83 15.33
C VAL A 71 8.74 9.71 14.52
N HIS A 72 7.41 9.64 14.56
CA HIS A 72 6.62 8.61 13.90
C HIS A 72 5.29 9.19 13.38
N PRO A 73 4.70 8.67 12.27
CA PRO A 73 3.38 9.09 11.79
C PRO A 73 2.26 9.04 12.84
N ALA A 74 2.38 8.18 13.85
CA ALA A 74 1.45 8.10 14.98
C ALA A 74 1.43 9.37 15.86
N ASP A 75 2.47 10.19 15.82
CA ASP A 75 2.56 11.45 16.55
C ASP A 75 1.82 12.59 15.83
N SER A 76 1.49 12.39 14.55
CA SER A 76 0.88 13.39 13.68
C SER A 76 -0.56 13.72 14.08
N GLU A 77 -1.00 14.94 13.76
CA GLU A 77 -2.38 15.35 14.00
C GLU A 77 -3.38 14.55 13.16
N ALA A 78 -2.98 14.09 11.97
CA ALA A 78 -3.81 13.24 11.12
C ALA A 78 -4.16 11.92 11.82
N TRP A 79 -3.19 11.29 12.49
CA TRP A 79 -3.41 10.07 13.25
C TRP A 79 -4.31 10.32 14.46
N LYS A 80 -4.05 11.39 15.23
CA LYS A 80 -4.89 11.76 16.38
C LYS A 80 -6.32 12.09 15.95
N HIS A 81 -6.49 12.77 14.83
CA HIS A 81 -7.81 13.05 14.26
C HIS A 81 -8.53 11.75 13.88
N PHE A 82 -7.83 10.83 13.21
CA PHE A 82 -8.39 9.52 12.87
C PHE A 82 -8.82 8.75 14.13
N ASP A 83 -8.01 8.73 15.18
CA ASP A 83 -8.32 8.07 16.45
C ASP A 83 -9.58 8.67 17.12
N ARG A 84 -9.78 10.00 17.00
CA ARG A 84 -10.98 10.69 17.52
C ARG A 84 -12.24 10.36 16.72
N VAL A 85 -12.12 10.24 15.40
CA VAL A 85 -13.25 9.93 14.50
C VAL A 85 -13.65 8.46 14.59
N HIS A 86 -12.67 7.57 14.76
CA HIS A 86 -12.84 6.11 14.78
C HIS A 86 -12.38 5.53 16.12
N ALA A 87 -13.04 5.92 17.21
CA ALA A 87 -12.67 5.51 18.57
C ALA A 87 -12.77 3.99 18.79
N ASP A 88 -13.74 3.34 18.14
CA ASP A 88 -13.91 1.88 18.10
C ASP A 88 -12.73 1.17 17.43
N PHE A 89 -12.13 1.80 16.42
CA PHE A 89 -10.89 1.31 15.82
C PHE A 89 -9.68 1.60 16.71
N ALA A 90 -9.63 2.78 17.33
CA ALA A 90 -8.50 3.20 18.16
C ALA A 90 -8.35 2.38 19.45
N ILE A 91 -9.45 1.82 19.98
CA ILE A 91 -9.45 1.09 21.26
C ILE A 91 -8.63 -0.22 21.23
N ASP A 92 -8.52 -0.86 20.06
CA ASP A 92 -7.71 -2.06 19.89
C ASP A 92 -6.37 -1.69 19.25
N ALA A 93 -5.30 -1.72 20.05
CA ALA A 93 -3.94 -1.44 19.60
C ALA A 93 -3.47 -2.41 18.47
N ARG A 94 -4.13 -3.56 18.32
CA ARG A 94 -3.85 -4.53 17.24
C ARG A 94 -4.46 -4.12 15.90
N ASN A 95 -5.26 -3.06 15.85
CA ASN A 95 -5.76 -2.54 14.60
C ASN A 95 -4.62 -1.90 13.78
N VAL A 96 -4.47 -2.38 12.54
CA VAL A 96 -3.32 -2.05 11.69
C VAL A 96 -3.59 -0.79 10.88
N ARG A 97 -2.66 0.16 10.93
CA ARG A 97 -2.62 1.34 10.07
C ARG A 97 -1.52 1.19 9.03
N LEU A 98 -1.89 1.41 7.78
CA LEU A 98 -1.02 1.20 6.62
C LEU A 98 -0.68 2.54 5.97
N GLY A 99 0.59 2.72 5.64
CA GLY A 99 1.05 3.78 4.75
C GLY A 99 1.05 3.31 3.31
N LEU A 100 0.40 4.06 2.43
CA LEU A 100 0.44 3.85 0.99
C LEU A 100 1.35 4.92 0.38
N CYS A 101 2.40 4.49 -0.32
CA CYS A 101 3.26 5.38 -1.09
C CYS A 101 3.12 5.04 -2.57
N THR A 102 2.80 6.03 -3.38
CA THR A 102 2.78 5.94 -4.83
C THR A 102 3.71 7.00 -5.40
N ASP A 103 4.64 6.62 -6.26
CA ASP A 103 5.41 7.58 -7.06
C ASP A 103 4.43 8.40 -7.92
N GLU A 104 4.33 9.70 -7.63
CA GLU A 104 3.55 10.65 -8.42
C GLU A 104 4.38 11.17 -9.60
N PHE A 105 3.91 10.82 -10.80
CA PHE A 105 4.07 11.53 -12.08
C PHE A 105 5.47 12.07 -12.42
N ASN A 106 6.15 11.45 -13.39
CA ASN A 106 7.21 12.11 -14.16
C ASN A 106 6.60 12.80 -15.41
N PRO A 107 6.29 14.11 -15.37
CA PRO A 107 5.69 14.83 -16.49
C PRO A 107 6.62 15.04 -17.70
N ASN A 108 7.95 14.90 -17.54
CA ASN A 108 8.94 15.24 -18.58
C ASN A 108 9.68 14.02 -19.13
N ARG A 109 8.94 12.98 -19.50
CA ARG A 109 9.50 11.71 -19.99
C ARG A 109 9.94 11.79 -21.46
N ASN A 110 10.96 12.59 -21.78
CA ASN A 110 11.43 12.71 -23.16
C ASN A 110 12.32 11.53 -23.60
N ASN A 111 13.02 10.83 -22.68
CA ASN A 111 14.02 9.78 -23.02
C ASN A 111 14.08 8.60 -22.02
N GLY A 112 12.94 8.00 -21.64
CA GLY A 112 12.89 6.90 -20.65
C GLY A 112 12.26 5.60 -21.16
N ILE A 113 12.78 4.45 -20.70
CA ILE A 113 12.35 3.05 -20.94
C ILE A 113 10.82 2.93 -21.02
N PRO A 114 10.17 2.37 -22.07
CA PRO A 114 8.73 2.52 -22.34
C PRO A 114 7.75 1.88 -21.33
N TYR A 115 8.26 1.22 -20.28
CA TYR A 115 7.45 0.75 -19.16
C TYR A 115 7.71 1.60 -17.92
N SER A 116 6.65 1.99 -17.23
CA SER A 116 6.68 2.53 -15.88
C SER A 116 6.33 1.38 -14.94
N TYR A 117 7.29 0.89 -14.17
CA TYR A 117 6.96 0.21 -12.92
C TYR A 117 6.52 1.33 -11.99
N TRP A 118 5.22 1.60 -11.87
CA TRP A 118 4.71 2.49 -10.82
C TRP A 118 4.77 1.68 -9.53
N PRO A 119 5.78 1.86 -8.66
CA PRO A 119 5.81 1.06 -7.46
C PRO A 119 4.77 1.66 -6.51
N VAL A 120 3.78 0.85 -6.17
CA VAL A 120 2.88 1.14 -5.06
C VAL A 120 3.46 0.39 -3.87
N PHE A 121 3.99 1.13 -2.90
CA PHE A 121 4.54 0.55 -1.69
C PHE A 121 3.55 0.63 -0.54
N ILE A 122 3.47 -0.45 0.24
CA ILE A 122 2.67 -0.48 1.47
C ILE A 122 3.59 -0.74 2.65
N THR A 123 3.55 0.15 3.64
CA THR A 123 4.27 0.00 4.92
C THR A 123 3.29 -0.12 6.07
N VAL A 124 3.70 -0.84 7.12
CA VAL A 124 2.93 -1.01 8.35
C VAL A 124 3.40 0.01 9.38
N TYR A 125 2.57 1.02 9.63
CA TYR A 125 2.92 2.07 10.59
C TYR A 125 2.76 1.65 12.04
N ASN A 126 2.21 0.49 12.36
CA ASN A 126 2.17 0.03 13.75
C ASN A 126 3.57 -0.21 14.33
N LEU A 127 4.54 -0.54 13.46
CA LEU A 127 5.90 -0.90 13.81
C LEU A 127 6.74 0.34 14.17
N PRO A 128 7.78 0.19 15.01
CA PRO A 128 8.69 1.29 15.33
C PRO A 128 9.41 1.83 14.08
N PRO A 129 9.90 3.08 14.11
CA PRO A 129 10.66 3.68 13.01
C PRO A 129 11.84 2.83 12.51
N SER A 130 12.47 2.07 13.41
CA SER A 130 13.59 1.16 13.08
C SER A 130 13.18 -0.08 12.29
N MET A 131 11.88 -0.34 12.12
CA MET A 131 11.32 -1.52 11.46
C MET A 131 10.41 -1.17 10.28
N CYS A 132 9.54 -0.17 10.40
CA CYS A 132 8.49 0.10 9.39
C CYS A 132 9.05 0.33 7.97
N MET A 133 10.28 0.83 7.85
CA MET A 133 10.95 1.09 6.56
C MET A 133 11.88 -0.06 6.08
N LYS A 134 11.94 -1.20 6.77
CA LYS A 134 12.79 -2.33 6.36
C LYS A 134 12.06 -3.20 5.33
N THR A 135 12.83 -3.78 4.40
CA THR A 135 12.36 -4.67 3.32
C THR A 135 11.34 -5.74 3.73
N PRO A 136 11.48 -6.48 4.85
CA PRO A 136 10.46 -7.47 5.24
C PRO A 136 9.08 -6.87 5.57
N TYR A 137 9.03 -5.58 5.93
CA TYR A 137 7.83 -4.88 6.36
C TYR A 137 7.28 -3.91 5.31
N ILE A 138 7.98 -3.74 4.19
CA ILE A 138 7.50 -3.02 3.00
C ILE A 138 6.96 -4.05 1.99
N SER A 139 5.82 -3.73 1.39
CA SER A 139 5.22 -4.49 0.28
C SER A 139 5.33 -3.70 -1.00
#